data_AF-A0AA86L4R9-F1
#
_entry.id   AF-A0AA86L4R9-F1
#
_cell.length_a   1.000
_cell.length_b   1.000
_cell.length_c   1.000
_cell.angle_alpha   90.00
_cell.angle_beta   90.00
_cell.angle_gamma   90.00
#
_symmetry.space_group_name_H-M   'P 1'
#
loop_
_entity.id
_entity.type
_entity.pdbx_description
1 polymer ?
#
loop_
_entity_poly.entity_id
_entity_poly.type
_entity_poly.pdbx_seq_one_letter_code
_entity_poly.pdbx_strand_id
1 'polypeptide(L)'
;MRRLWLAGAALALLGGCAGPGSDMRNRPLAPNPSGFVAAELAFARLAQDKGQWTAFRETSAPDAVMFVPERVNAKAWLKGRADPPASVRWQPHAVFSSCDGSAGATTGAWQQPDGSTGYYTTVWLRDPLKGELRWVLDHGDGLVTPREVPEFIASKQAACGARPAVGIEAGGEGDDTAVGLSRDQTMSWTSTVRPDKSRRVTIRLWDGEAMVPVVDDVVAAPGAAA
;
A
#
# COMPACT_ATOMS: atom_id res chain seq x y z
N MET A 1 -31.89 59.02 -55.14
CA MET A 1 -32.72 57.94 -54.56
C MET A 1 -31.82 56.93 -53.87
N ARG A 2 -32.18 56.57 -52.64
CA ARG A 2 -31.50 55.70 -51.66
C ARG A 2 -30.91 54.40 -52.23
N ARG A 3 -29.77 53.97 -51.67
CA ARG A 3 -29.60 52.66 -50.97
C ARG A 3 -28.23 52.57 -50.27
N LEU A 4 -28.25 52.71 -48.95
CA LEU A 4 -27.25 52.24 -47.98
C LEU A 4 -27.47 50.75 -47.73
N TRP A 5 -26.44 49.89 -47.76
CA TRP A 5 -26.35 48.61 -47.03
C TRP A 5 -24.84 48.26 -46.89
N LEU A 6 -24.21 48.55 -45.74
CA LEU A 6 -24.04 47.70 -44.54
C LEU A 6 -22.82 46.76 -44.63
N ALA A 7 -21.73 47.20 -43.99
CA ALA A 7 -20.56 46.39 -43.66
C ALA A 7 -20.89 45.47 -42.46
N GLY A 8 -20.83 44.16 -42.67
CA GLY A 8 -20.98 43.16 -41.61
C GLY A 8 -19.61 42.74 -41.07
N ALA A 9 -19.21 43.28 -39.92
CA ALA A 9 -18.10 42.75 -39.13
C ALA A 9 -18.64 41.70 -38.16
N ALA A 10 -18.36 40.42 -38.44
CA ALA A 10 -18.66 39.32 -37.53
C ALA A 10 -17.53 39.18 -36.51
N LEU A 11 -17.75 39.70 -35.29
CA LEU A 11 -16.93 39.36 -34.12
C LEU A 11 -17.34 37.96 -33.62
N ALA A 12 -16.45 36.98 -33.77
CA ALA A 12 -16.59 35.68 -33.15
C ALA A 12 -16.26 35.79 -31.65
N LEU A 13 -17.29 35.68 -30.80
CA LEU A 13 -17.15 35.54 -29.35
C LEU A 13 -16.73 34.10 -29.03
N LEU A 14 -15.45 33.87 -28.76
CA LEU A 14 -14.97 32.64 -28.12
C LEU A 14 -15.34 32.69 -26.63
N GLY A 15 -16.55 32.24 -26.30
CA GLY A 15 -16.95 31.95 -24.93
C GLY A 15 -16.21 30.71 -24.42
N GLY A 16 -15.06 30.91 -23.78
CA GLY A 16 -14.37 29.85 -23.05
C GLY A 16 -15.23 29.38 -21.89
N CYS A 17 -15.75 28.16 -21.96
CA CYS A 17 -16.38 27.48 -20.84
C CYS A 17 -15.31 27.20 -19.78
N ALA A 18 -15.10 28.13 -18.85
CA ALA A 18 -14.47 27.82 -17.56
C ALA A 18 -15.44 26.95 -16.76
N GLY A 19 -15.39 25.63 -16.97
CA GLY A 19 -16.04 24.68 -16.08
C GLY A 19 -15.47 24.80 -14.67
N PRO A 20 -16.23 24.45 -13.62
CA PRO A 20 -15.70 24.45 -12.26
C PRO A 20 -14.45 23.58 -12.23
N GLY A 21 -13.34 24.16 -11.77
CA GLY A 21 -12.04 23.50 -11.76
C GLY A 21 -12.17 22.12 -11.14
N SER A 22 -11.98 21.08 -11.95
CA SER A 22 -11.95 19.71 -11.43
C SER A 22 -10.85 19.69 -10.38
N ASP A 23 -11.21 19.47 -9.12
CA ASP A 23 -10.23 19.26 -8.06
C ASP A 23 -9.45 18.00 -8.43
N MET A 24 -8.30 18.19 -9.08
CA MET A 24 -7.43 17.11 -9.54
C MET A 24 -7.07 16.19 -8.37
N ARG A 25 -7.01 16.74 -7.14
CA ARG A 25 -6.77 15.94 -5.95
C ARG A 25 -7.90 14.95 -5.74
N ASN A 26 -9.16 15.27 -6.03
CA ASN A 26 -10.35 14.45 -5.80
C ASN A 26 -10.74 13.52 -6.96
N ARG A 27 -9.97 13.46 -8.04
CA ARG A 27 -10.23 12.51 -9.13
C ARG A 27 -9.73 11.11 -8.74
N PRO A 28 -10.53 10.04 -8.92
CA PRO A 28 -10.07 8.68 -8.70
C PRO A 28 -8.84 8.39 -9.59
N LEU A 29 -7.81 7.76 -9.01
CA LEU A 29 -6.53 7.47 -9.69
C LEU A 29 -6.62 6.32 -10.70
N ALA A 30 -7.80 5.69 -10.78
CA ALA A 30 -8.12 4.39 -11.36
C ALA A 30 -7.42 3.23 -10.63
N PRO A 31 -8.13 2.11 -10.38
CA PRO A 31 -7.52 0.92 -9.79
C PRO A 31 -6.40 0.40 -10.71
N ASN A 32 -5.21 0.17 -10.14
CA ASN A 32 -4.03 -0.30 -10.87
C ASN A 32 -3.28 -1.39 -10.06
N PRO A 33 -3.82 -2.61 -9.92
CA PRO A 33 -3.15 -3.71 -9.23
C PRO A 33 -1.76 -4.01 -9.77
N SER A 34 -1.59 -3.97 -11.10
CA SER A 34 -0.30 -4.17 -11.77
C SER A 34 0.76 -3.13 -11.37
N GLY A 35 0.36 -1.90 -11.07
CA GLY A 35 1.26 -0.84 -10.60
C GLY A 35 1.86 -1.16 -9.24
N PHE A 36 1.06 -1.72 -8.32
CA PHE A 36 1.54 -2.15 -7.01
C PHE A 36 2.47 -3.37 -7.12
N VAL A 37 2.15 -4.34 -7.99
CA VAL A 37 3.05 -5.47 -8.29
C VAL A 37 4.38 -4.97 -8.86
N ALA A 38 4.35 -4.04 -9.80
CA ALA A 38 5.55 -3.46 -10.38
C ALA A 38 6.41 -2.72 -9.34
N ALA A 39 5.77 -1.97 -8.42
CA ALA A 39 6.47 -1.30 -7.32
C ALA A 39 7.15 -2.31 -6.38
N GLU A 40 6.47 -3.40 -6.05
CA GLU A 40 7.01 -4.47 -5.21
C GLU A 40 8.21 -5.16 -5.86
N LEU A 41 8.11 -5.53 -7.13
CA LEU A 41 9.22 -6.13 -7.87
C LEU A 41 10.40 -5.17 -8.02
N ALA A 42 10.13 -3.87 -8.24
CA ALA A 42 11.17 -2.85 -8.29
C ALA A 42 11.86 -2.68 -6.93
N PHE A 43 11.10 -2.76 -5.84
CA PHE A 43 11.62 -2.73 -4.48
C PHE A 43 12.50 -3.95 -4.17
N ALA A 44 12.02 -5.15 -4.48
CA ALA A 44 12.79 -6.39 -4.37
C ALA A 44 14.09 -6.33 -5.16
N ARG A 45 14.03 -5.86 -6.40
CA ARG A 45 15.21 -5.69 -7.25
C ARG A 45 16.19 -4.67 -6.69
N LEU A 46 15.69 -3.52 -6.21
CA LEU A 46 16.53 -2.49 -5.61
C LEU A 46 17.31 -3.04 -4.40
N ALA A 47 16.69 -3.91 -3.60
CA ALA A 47 17.36 -4.55 -2.47
C ALA A 47 18.47 -5.50 -2.90
N GLN A 48 18.30 -6.21 -4.02
CA GLN A 48 19.35 -7.06 -4.59
C GLN A 48 20.48 -6.23 -5.21
N ASP A 49 20.15 -5.14 -5.90
CA ASP A 49 21.12 -4.35 -6.67
C ASP A 49 21.91 -3.36 -5.80
N LYS A 50 21.28 -2.78 -4.76
CA LYS A 50 21.88 -1.72 -3.92
C LYS A 50 21.93 -2.02 -2.42
N GLY A 51 21.35 -3.15 -1.98
CA GLY A 51 21.27 -3.52 -0.57
C GLY A 51 19.88 -3.31 0.04
N GLN A 52 19.52 -4.20 0.95
CA GLN A 52 18.20 -4.29 1.56
C GLN A 52 17.78 -3.00 2.30
N TRP A 53 18.55 -2.54 3.28
CA TRP A 53 18.22 -1.33 4.04
C TRP A 53 18.28 -0.07 3.19
N THR A 54 19.12 -0.04 2.16
CA THR A 54 19.11 1.02 1.16
C THR A 54 17.78 1.06 0.40
N ALA A 55 17.30 -0.08 -0.10
CA ALA A 55 16.03 -0.17 -0.79
C ALA A 55 14.85 0.22 0.11
N PHE A 56 14.84 -0.25 1.36
CA PHE A 56 13.79 0.09 2.33
C PHE A 56 13.74 1.61 2.56
N ARG A 57 14.88 2.27 2.79
CA ARG A 57 14.93 3.73 2.96
C ARG A 57 14.46 4.49 1.72
N GLU A 58 14.88 4.06 0.53
CA GLU A 58 14.59 4.74 -0.73
C GLU A 58 13.11 4.69 -1.09
N THR A 59 12.43 3.58 -0.80
CA THR A 59 11.05 3.31 -1.26
C THR A 59 9.97 3.60 -0.21
N SER A 60 10.34 3.84 1.05
CA SER A 60 9.38 4.12 2.11
C SER A 60 8.81 5.54 2.07
N ALA A 61 7.58 5.68 2.55
CA ALA A 61 7.03 6.96 2.97
C ALA A 61 7.79 7.50 4.20
N PRO A 62 7.75 8.82 4.47
CA PRO A 62 8.43 9.41 5.64
C PRO A 62 7.99 8.82 6.99
N ASP A 63 6.71 8.54 7.13
CA ASP A 63 6.03 8.02 8.31
C ASP A 63 5.87 6.49 8.29
N ALA A 64 6.43 5.82 7.29
CA ALA A 64 6.29 4.38 7.12
C ALA A 64 6.79 3.59 8.34
N VAL A 65 6.13 2.49 8.64
CA VAL A 65 6.43 1.63 9.79
C VAL A 65 6.89 0.24 9.37
N MET A 66 7.77 -0.36 10.16
CA MET A 66 8.21 -1.74 10.05
C MET A 66 8.30 -2.39 11.44
N PHE A 67 8.50 -3.71 11.51
CA PHE A 67 8.44 -4.48 12.77
C PHE A 67 9.76 -5.21 13.05
N VAL A 68 10.47 -4.84 14.12
CA VAL A 68 11.81 -5.37 14.43
C VAL A 68 12.11 -5.45 15.94
N PRO A 69 11.44 -6.32 16.73
CA PRO A 69 10.18 -7.02 16.44
C PRO A 69 8.95 -6.16 16.73
N GLU A 70 9.13 -5.06 17.46
CA GLU A 70 8.12 -4.04 17.74
C GLU A 70 7.99 -3.08 16.56
N ARG A 71 6.89 -2.30 16.53
CA ARG A 71 6.68 -1.27 15.52
C ARG A 71 7.73 -0.17 15.68
N VAL A 72 8.36 0.21 14.58
CA VAL A 72 9.26 1.36 14.52
C VAL A 72 8.96 2.19 13.28
N ASN A 73 9.23 3.49 13.34
CA ASN A 73 9.34 4.29 12.12
C ASN A 73 10.55 3.80 11.31
N ALA A 74 10.33 3.42 10.07
CA ALA A 74 11.33 2.76 9.24
C ALA A 74 12.52 3.66 8.95
N LYS A 75 12.30 4.91 8.52
CA LYS A 75 13.41 5.82 8.20
C LYS A 75 14.26 6.16 9.42
N ALA A 76 13.62 6.40 10.56
CA ALA A 76 14.30 6.67 11.81
C ALA A 76 15.14 5.45 12.25
N TRP A 77 14.55 4.25 12.21
CA TRP A 77 15.25 3.03 12.60
C TRP A 77 16.41 2.70 11.65
N LEU A 78 16.21 2.83 10.33
CA LEU A 78 17.20 2.49 9.30
C LEU A 78 18.34 3.53 9.15
N LYS A 79 18.25 4.68 9.84
CA LYS A 79 19.23 5.76 9.73
C LYS A 79 20.62 5.27 10.14
N GLY A 80 21.59 5.38 9.23
CA GLY A 80 22.99 5.00 9.48
C GLY A 80 23.25 3.50 9.55
N ARG A 81 22.23 2.64 9.36
CA ARG A 81 22.41 1.18 9.33
C ARG A 81 23.01 0.74 8.00
N ALA A 82 24.13 0.02 8.09
CA ALA A 82 24.74 -0.66 6.95
C ALA A 82 23.85 -1.81 6.47
N ASP A 83 23.83 -2.01 5.16
CA ASP A 83 23.13 -3.14 4.55
C ASP A 83 23.69 -4.49 5.05
N PRO A 84 22.83 -5.53 5.20
CA PRO A 84 23.32 -6.87 5.50
C PRO A 84 24.20 -7.38 4.34
N PRO A 85 25.14 -8.32 4.59
CA PRO A 85 26.01 -8.85 3.55
C PRO A 85 25.27 -9.50 2.38
N ALA A 86 24.07 -10.04 2.65
CA ALA A 86 23.18 -10.57 1.64
C ALA A 86 21.75 -10.09 1.92
N SER A 87 21.09 -9.59 0.87
CA SER A 87 19.68 -9.18 0.93
C SER A 87 18.77 -10.40 0.86
N VAL A 88 17.69 -10.39 1.65
CA VAL A 88 16.60 -11.34 1.51
C VAL A 88 16.02 -11.26 0.09
N ARG A 89 15.63 -12.39 -0.49
CA ARG A 89 14.91 -12.46 -1.76
C ARG A 89 13.43 -12.58 -1.47
N TRP A 90 12.58 -11.86 -2.18
CA TRP A 90 11.13 -11.98 -2.03
C TRP A 90 10.41 -11.73 -3.34
N GLN A 91 9.17 -12.21 -3.40
CA GLN A 91 8.31 -12.06 -4.58
C GLN A 91 6.83 -12.03 -4.19
N PRO A 92 6.01 -11.21 -4.87
CA PRO A 92 4.58 -11.14 -4.59
C PRO A 92 3.87 -12.41 -5.03
N HIS A 93 3.01 -12.94 -4.15
CA HIS A 93 2.08 -14.02 -4.47
C HIS A 93 0.65 -13.48 -4.66
N ALA A 94 0.32 -12.36 -4.01
CA ALA A 94 -0.96 -11.69 -4.17
C ALA A 94 -0.85 -10.16 -4.10
N VAL A 95 -1.81 -9.49 -4.74
CA VAL A 95 -2.00 -8.04 -4.70
C VAL A 95 -3.46 -7.69 -4.45
N PHE A 96 -3.68 -6.71 -3.58
CA PHE A 96 -4.97 -6.18 -3.20
C PHE A 96 -4.99 -4.68 -3.47
N SER A 97 -6.10 -4.11 -3.92
CA SER A 97 -6.19 -2.67 -4.17
C SER A 97 -7.51 -2.07 -3.72
N SER A 98 -7.47 -0.82 -3.23
CA SER A 98 -8.67 -0.01 -3.06
C SER A 98 -9.38 0.21 -4.40
N CYS A 99 -10.68 0.49 -4.37
CA CYS A 99 -11.46 0.77 -5.57
C CYS A 99 -10.90 1.98 -6.34
N ASP A 100 -10.52 3.05 -5.64
CA ASP A 100 -10.00 4.27 -6.24
C ASP A 100 -8.52 4.20 -6.67
N GLY A 101 -7.83 3.11 -6.34
CA GLY A 101 -6.41 2.90 -6.61
C GLY A 101 -5.45 3.77 -5.81
N SER A 102 -5.91 4.42 -4.73
CA SER A 102 -5.08 5.22 -3.83
C SER A 102 -4.20 4.38 -2.91
N ALA A 103 -4.60 3.15 -2.61
CA ALA A 103 -3.85 2.22 -1.78
C ALA A 103 -3.84 0.81 -2.39
N GLY A 104 -2.81 0.05 -2.05
CA GLY A 104 -2.72 -1.37 -2.36
C GLY A 104 -1.89 -2.11 -1.33
N ALA A 105 -2.06 -3.42 -1.24
CA ALA A 105 -1.22 -4.30 -0.43
C ALA A 105 -0.68 -5.43 -1.29
N THR A 106 0.58 -5.74 -1.11
CA THR A 106 1.26 -6.89 -1.71
C THR A 106 1.68 -7.83 -0.61
N THR A 107 1.55 -9.12 -0.86
CA THR A 107 1.96 -10.15 0.10
C THR A 107 2.54 -11.34 -0.64
N GLY A 108 3.50 -12.02 -0.02
CA GLY A 108 4.21 -13.09 -0.69
C GLY A 108 5.16 -13.84 0.23
N ALA A 109 6.13 -14.51 -0.37
CA ALA A 109 7.14 -15.27 0.35
C ALA A 109 8.50 -14.60 0.20
N TRP A 110 9.33 -14.75 1.24
CA TRP A 110 10.74 -14.42 1.18
C TRP A 110 11.61 -15.64 1.51
N GLN A 111 12.84 -15.62 1.01
CA GLN A 111 13.86 -16.64 1.24
C GLN A 111 15.22 -15.98 1.50
N GLN A 112 15.97 -16.53 2.45
CA GLN A 112 17.36 -16.15 2.73
C GLN A 112 18.35 -17.16 2.14
N PRO A 113 19.63 -16.76 1.97
CA PRO A 113 20.67 -17.67 1.48
C PRO A 113 20.91 -18.91 2.37
N ASP A 114 20.58 -18.84 3.66
CA ASP A 114 20.70 -19.95 4.60
C ASP A 114 19.56 -20.97 4.51
N GLY A 115 18.60 -20.75 3.60
CA GLY A 115 17.44 -21.59 3.40
C GLY A 115 16.26 -21.26 4.31
N SER A 116 16.39 -20.30 5.24
CA SER A 116 15.24 -19.82 6.00
C SER A 116 14.24 -19.12 5.06
N THR A 117 12.95 -19.30 5.38
CA THR A 117 11.86 -18.75 4.58
C THR A 117 10.83 -18.09 5.47
N GLY A 118 9.99 -17.27 4.87
CA GLY A 118 8.89 -16.66 5.57
C GLY A 118 7.96 -15.93 4.65
N TYR A 119 7.24 -14.97 5.21
CA TYR A 119 6.32 -14.12 4.48
C TYR A 119 6.59 -12.65 4.69
N TYR A 120 6.05 -11.86 3.76
CA TYR A 120 5.95 -10.43 3.91
C TYR A 120 4.55 -9.95 3.52
N THR A 121 4.19 -8.77 4.03
CA THR A 121 3.03 -7.97 3.66
C THR A 121 3.43 -6.50 3.66
N THR A 122 3.28 -5.85 2.52
CA THR A 122 3.63 -4.44 2.32
C THR A 122 2.39 -3.66 1.90
N VAL A 123 2.11 -2.54 2.57
CA VAL A 123 1.03 -1.61 2.20
C VAL A 123 1.62 -0.39 1.50
N TRP A 124 1.05 -0.07 0.34
CA TRP A 124 1.48 1.01 -0.55
C TRP A 124 0.44 2.10 -0.62
N LEU A 125 0.89 3.35 -0.58
CA LEU A 125 0.08 4.50 -0.95
C LEU A 125 0.58 5.12 -2.25
N ARG A 126 -0.37 5.52 -3.09
CA ARG A 126 -0.13 6.23 -4.34
C ARG A 126 -0.31 7.72 -4.14
N ASP A 127 0.73 8.49 -4.41
CA ASP A 127 0.65 9.95 -4.36
C ASP A 127 -0.40 10.44 -5.38
N PRO A 128 -1.38 11.25 -4.95
CA PRO A 128 -2.51 11.63 -5.81
C PRO A 128 -2.13 12.59 -6.95
N LEU A 129 -0.95 13.21 -6.90
CA LEU A 129 -0.51 14.19 -7.90
C LEU A 129 0.52 13.60 -8.86
N LYS A 130 1.55 12.96 -8.32
CA LYS A 130 2.68 12.39 -9.04
C LYS A 130 2.47 10.92 -9.41
N GLY A 131 1.53 10.24 -8.75
CA GLY A 131 1.30 8.80 -8.93
C GLY A 131 2.42 7.92 -8.37
N GLU A 132 3.38 8.50 -7.64
CA GLU A 132 4.50 7.79 -7.02
C GLU A 132 3.98 6.84 -5.94
N LEU A 133 4.50 5.61 -5.92
CA LEU A 133 4.16 4.61 -4.92
C LEU A 133 5.22 4.60 -3.83
N ARG A 134 4.78 4.71 -2.58
CA ARG A 134 5.60 4.59 -1.38
C ARG A 134 4.94 3.62 -0.42
N TRP A 135 5.71 2.70 0.15
CA TRP A 135 5.16 1.83 1.18
C TRP A 135 5.05 2.57 2.52
N VAL A 136 3.99 2.29 3.27
CA VAL A 136 3.67 2.89 4.57
C VAL A 136 3.69 1.87 5.71
N LEU A 137 3.58 0.58 5.40
CA LEU A 137 3.73 -0.52 6.33
C LEU A 137 4.48 -1.64 5.64
N ASP A 138 5.51 -2.18 6.27
CA ASP A 138 6.17 -3.41 5.86
C ASP A 138 6.23 -4.37 7.06
N HIS A 139 5.67 -5.56 6.89
CA HIS A 139 5.58 -6.57 7.93
C HIS A 139 6.00 -7.91 7.37
N GLY A 140 6.62 -8.73 8.22
CA GLY A 140 6.96 -10.09 7.87
C GLY A 140 7.40 -10.89 9.09
N ASP A 141 7.49 -12.20 8.90
CA ASP A 141 8.15 -13.10 9.83
C ASP A 141 8.61 -14.39 9.13
N GLY A 142 9.44 -15.16 9.83
CA GLY A 142 9.82 -16.50 9.43
C GLY A 142 8.65 -17.48 9.50
N LEU A 143 8.67 -18.48 8.62
CA LEU A 143 7.73 -19.60 8.62
C LEU A 143 8.49 -20.92 8.64
N VAL A 144 7.97 -21.87 9.43
CA VAL A 144 8.44 -23.26 9.39
C VAL A 144 8.00 -23.92 8.09
N THR A 145 6.76 -23.67 7.67
CA THR A 145 6.23 -24.13 6.38
C THR A 145 6.19 -22.95 5.40
N PRO A 146 6.96 -22.99 4.30
CA PRO A 146 6.93 -21.93 3.30
C PRO A 146 5.52 -21.71 2.75
N ARG A 147 5.19 -20.47 2.39
CA ARG A 147 3.93 -20.19 1.67
C ARG A 147 3.92 -20.92 0.33
N GLU A 148 2.77 -21.50 0.00
CA GLU A 148 2.54 -22.07 -1.32
C GLU A 148 2.75 -21.00 -2.40
N VAL A 149 3.48 -21.36 -3.44
CA VAL A 149 3.75 -20.48 -4.59
C VAL A 149 2.57 -20.63 -5.55
N PRO A 150 1.78 -19.56 -5.80
CA PRO A 150 0.69 -19.65 -6.75
C PRO A 150 1.22 -19.67 -8.20
N GLU A 151 0.46 -20.28 -9.11
CA GLU A 151 0.79 -20.29 -10.55
C GLU A 151 0.83 -18.87 -11.13
N PHE A 152 -0.05 -17.98 -10.63
CA PHE A 152 -0.13 -16.57 -11.01
C PHE A 152 -0.26 -15.70 -9.76
N ILE A 153 0.19 -14.45 -9.85
CA ILE A 153 -0.04 -13.47 -8.78
C ILE A 153 -1.55 -13.25 -8.65
N ALA A 154 -2.12 -13.66 -7.51
CA ALA A 154 -3.54 -13.48 -7.25
C ALA A 154 -3.85 -11.98 -7.12
N SER A 155 -4.99 -11.54 -7.66
CA SER A 155 -5.39 -10.14 -7.60
C SER A 155 -6.84 -9.99 -7.16
N LYS A 156 -7.10 -9.05 -6.25
CA LYS A 156 -8.46 -8.66 -5.85
C LYS A 156 -8.55 -7.16 -5.61
N GLN A 157 -9.56 -6.53 -6.21
CA GLN A 157 -9.89 -5.13 -5.99
C GLN A 157 -11.09 -5.03 -5.05
N ALA A 158 -11.12 -4.01 -4.20
CA ALA A 158 -12.32 -3.68 -3.43
C ALA A 158 -13.48 -3.27 -4.36
N ALA A 159 -14.71 -3.57 -3.94
CA ALA A 159 -15.90 -3.13 -4.62
C ALA A 159 -15.96 -1.59 -4.66
N CYS A 160 -16.46 -1.06 -5.78
CA CYS A 160 -16.69 0.36 -5.96
C CYS A 160 -18.14 0.72 -5.66
N GLY A 161 -18.39 1.93 -5.14
CA GLY A 161 -19.75 2.42 -4.89
C GLY A 161 -19.86 3.21 -3.59
N ALA A 162 -20.83 2.85 -2.75
CA ALA A 162 -21.03 3.48 -1.45
C ALA A 162 -19.75 3.39 -0.61
N ARG A 163 -19.42 4.48 0.08
CA ARG A 163 -18.29 4.48 1.01
C ARG A 163 -18.64 3.63 2.23
N PRO A 164 -17.80 2.65 2.60
CA PRO A 164 -18.06 1.83 3.77
C PRO A 164 -17.96 2.66 5.04
N ALA A 165 -18.83 2.37 6.02
CA ALA A 165 -18.55 2.76 7.39
C ALA A 165 -17.43 1.86 7.91
N VAL A 166 -16.22 2.39 8.07
CA VAL A 166 -15.10 1.60 8.60
C VAL A 166 -15.12 1.65 10.11
N GLY A 167 -15.47 0.52 10.74
CA GLY A 167 -15.32 0.34 12.18
C GLY A 167 -13.85 0.37 12.57
N ILE A 168 -13.49 1.31 13.45
CA ILE A 168 -12.16 1.34 14.06
C ILE A 168 -12.26 0.63 15.40
N GLU A 169 -11.65 -0.56 15.49
CA GLU A 169 -11.51 -1.27 16.75
C GLU A 169 -10.35 -0.67 17.54
N ALA A 170 -10.61 -0.30 18.80
CA ALA A 170 -9.55 0.09 19.72
C ALA A 170 -8.72 -1.14 20.11
N GLY A 171 -7.42 -0.96 20.24
CA GLY A 171 -6.55 -1.97 20.84
C GLY A 171 -6.90 -2.23 22.30
N GLY A 172 -6.45 -3.37 22.83
CA GLY A 172 -6.49 -3.64 24.27
C GLY A 172 -5.60 -2.66 25.05
N GLU A 173 -5.75 -2.65 26.37
CA GLU A 173 -4.87 -1.87 27.24
C GLU A 173 -3.39 -2.27 27.03
N GLY A 174 -2.56 -1.29 26.69
CA GLY A 174 -1.13 -1.50 26.43
C GLY A 174 -0.79 -1.94 24.99
N ASP A 175 -1.79 -2.17 24.13
CA ASP A 175 -1.54 -2.51 22.73
C ASP A 175 -1.10 -1.29 21.91
N ASP A 176 -0.03 -1.44 21.12
CA ASP A 176 0.30 -0.51 20.04
C ASP A 176 -0.53 -0.86 18.80
N THR A 177 -1.71 -0.24 18.70
CA THR A 177 -2.63 -0.40 17.56
C THR A 177 -2.62 0.83 16.67
N ALA A 178 -2.41 0.59 15.36
CA ALA A 178 -2.52 1.59 14.32
C ALA A 178 -3.47 1.10 13.23
N VAL A 179 -4.32 2.00 12.75
CA VAL A 179 -5.24 1.77 11.63
C VAL A 179 -4.95 2.76 10.53
N GLY A 180 -4.88 2.29 9.29
CA GLY A 180 -4.85 3.13 8.11
C GLY A 180 -5.95 2.74 7.12
N LEU A 181 -6.34 3.71 6.30
CA LEU A 181 -7.43 3.61 5.35
C LEU A 181 -6.96 4.10 3.98
N SER A 182 -7.43 3.45 2.93
CA SER A 182 -7.42 4.06 1.60
C SER A 182 -8.26 5.32 1.60
N ARG A 183 -8.02 6.19 0.62
CA ARG A 183 -8.70 7.47 0.55
C ARG A 183 -10.22 7.34 0.35
N ASP A 184 -10.64 6.36 -0.42
CA ASP A 184 -12.05 5.99 -0.61
C ASP A 184 -12.61 5.09 0.50
N GLN A 185 -11.78 4.74 1.50
CA GLN A 185 -12.09 3.87 2.64
C GLN A 185 -12.42 2.41 2.28
N THR A 186 -12.30 2.03 1.01
CA THR A 186 -12.61 0.67 0.54
C THR A 186 -11.53 -0.36 0.87
N MET A 187 -10.38 0.08 1.37
CA MET A 187 -9.34 -0.76 1.92
C MET A 187 -8.93 -0.21 3.29
N SER A 188 -8.76 -1.08 4.27
CA SER A 188 -8.20 -0.74 5.57
C SER A 188 -7.10 -1.71 5.96
N TRP A 189 -6.18 -1.25 6.79
CA TRP A 189 -5.17 -2.09 7.41
C TRP A 189 -5.08 -1.76 8.89
N THR A 190 -5.11 -2.80 9.71
CA THR A 190 -4.91 -2.72 11.15
C THR A 190 -3.62 -3.45 11.48
N SER A 191 -2.84 -2.85 12.35
CA SER A 191 -1.65 -3.50 12.91
C SER A 191 -1.65 -3.32 14.41
N THR A 192 -1.49 -4.41 15.14
CA THR A 192 -1.47 -4.42 16.60
C THR A 192 -0.21 -5.14 17.06
N VAL A 193 0.55 -4.50 17.93
CA VAL A 193 1.65 -5.12 18.69
C VAL A 193 1.25 -5.14 20.15
N ARG A 194 1.23 -6.33 20.75
CA ARG A 194 0.85 -6.51 22.16
C ARG A 194 2.05 -6.37 23.09
N PRO A 195 1.84 -6.17 24.41
CA PRO A 195 2.94 -6.10 25.38
C PRO A 195 3.88 -7.32 25.39
N ASP A 196 3.38 -8.50 25.01
CA ASP A 196 4.18 -9.73 24.87
C ASP A 196 4.97 -9.83 23.56
N LYS A 197 4.92 -8.78 22.72
CA LYS A 197 5.52 -8.68 21.39
C LYS A 197 4.90 -9.59 20.33
N SER A 198 3.80 -10.29 20.65
CA SER A 198 2.94 -10.86 19.60
C SER A 198 2.39 -9.72 18.74
N ARG A 199 2.23 -9.98 17.44
CA ARG A 199 1.74 -8.97 16.51
C ARG A 199 0.74 -9.55 15.53
N ARG A 200 -0.22 -8.73 15.12
CA ARG A 200 -1.20 -9.07 14.07
C ARG A 200 -1.28 -7.93 13.07
N VAL A 201 -1.23 -8.25 11.79
CA VAL A 201 -1.53 -7.32 10.70
C VAL A 201 -2.69 -7.88 9.90
N THR A 202 -3.78 -7.12 9.80
CA THR A 202 -4.96 -7.51 9.03
C THR A 202 -5.24 -6.47 7.97
N ILE A 203 -5.32 -6.90 6.71
CA ILE A 203 -5.73 -6.08 5.57
C ILE A 203 -7.17 -6.47 5.22
N ARG A 204 -8.06 -5.48 5.07
CA ARG A 204 -9.46 -5.70 4.73
C ARG A 204 -9.83 -4.94 3.46
N LEU A 205 -10.69 -5.53 2.64
CA LEU A 205 -11.30 -4.88 1.47
C LEU A 205 -12.81 -4.83 1.63
N TRP A 206 -13.41 -3.75 1.14
CA TRP A 206 -14.83 -3.64 0.93
C TRP A 206 -15.27 -4.59 -0.18
N ASP A 207 -16.27 -5.43 0.07
CA ASP A 207 -16.85 -6.35 -0.92
C ASP A 207 -18.17 -5.84 -1.52
N GLY A 208 -18.68 -4.69 -1.03
CA GLY A 208 -19.99 -4.15 -1.39
C GLY A 208 -20.97 -4.11 -0.22
N GLU A 209 -20.70 -4.90 0.84
CA GLU A 209 -21.56 -5.05 2.01
C GLU A 209 -20.79 -4.94 3.34
N ALA A 210 -19.58 -5.49 3.40
CA ALA A 210 -18.74 -5.50 4.60
C ALA A 210 -17.24 -5.32 4.28
N MET A 211 -16.47 -4.92 5.31
CA MET A 211 -15.00 -4.96 5.26
C MET A 211 -14.51 -6.37 5.57
N VAL A 212 -14.07 -7.10 4.54
CA VAL A 212 -13.67 -8.52 4.65
C VAL A 212 -12.14 -8.64 4.69
N PRO A 213 -11.58 -9.43 5.63
CA PRO A 213 -10.13 -9.68 5.67
C PRO A 213 -9.67 -10.41 4.41
N VAL A 214 -8.61 -9.90 3.79
CA VAL A 214 -7.92 -10.51 2.65
C VAL A 214 -6.48 -10.92 2.99
N VAL A 215 -5.93 -10.36 4.05
CA VAL A 215 -4.68 -10.79 4.70
C VAL A 215 -4.93 -10.77 6.20
N ASP A 216 -4.46 -11.80 6.89
CA ASP A 216 -4.49 -11.89 8.34
C ASP A 216 -3.21 -12.57 8.85
N ASP A 217 -2.18 -11.76 9.05
CA ASP A 217 -0.86 -12.21 9.46
C ASP A 217 -0.75 -12.16 10.97
N VAL A 218 -0.50 -13.32 11.60
CA VAL A 218 -0.38 -13.47 13.05
C VAL A 218 1.01 -13.98 13.40
N VAL A 219 1.64 -13.30 14.35
CA VAL A 219 2.94 -13.68 14.90
C VAL A 219 2.79 -13.88 16.41
N ALA A 220 3.21 -15.04 16.89
CA ALA A 220 3.22 -15.38 18.30
C ALA A 220 4.27 -14.55 19.07
N ALA A 221 4.11 -14.49 20.40
CA ALA A 221 5.12 -13.89 21.26
C ALA A 221 6.48 -14.62 21.11
N PRO A 222 7.62 -13.92 21.17
CA PRO A 222 8.93 -14.57 21.13
C PRO A 222 9.06 -15.64 22.21
N GLY A 223 9.43 -16.87 21.80
CA GLY A 223 9.58 -18.00 22.73
C GLY A 223 8.30 -18.77 23.04
N ALA A 224 7.15 -18.37 22.50
CA ALA A 224 5.99 -19.26 22.42
C ALA A 224 6.29 -20.33 21.36
N ALA A 225 6.10 -21.61 21.70
CA ALA A 225 6.18 -22.69 20.72
C ALA A 225 5.10 -22.48 19.64
N ALA A 226 5.52 -22.49 18.38
CA ALA A 226 4.64 -22.39 17.21
C ALA A 226 3.91 -23.71 16.95
#